data_AF-A0A8S2FMW6-F1
#
_entry.id   AF-A0A8S2FMW6-F1
#
_cell.length_a   1.000
_cell.length_b   1.000
_cell.length_c   1.000
_cell.angle_alpha   90.00
_cell.angle_beta   90.00
_cell.angle_gamma   90.00
#
_symmetry.space_group_name_H-M   'P 1'
#
loop_
_entity.id
_entity.type
_entity.pdbx_description
1 polymer ?
#
loop_
_entity_poly.entity_id
_entity_poly.type
_entity_poly.pdbx_seq_one_letter_code
_entity_poly.pdbx_strand_id
1 'polypeptide(L)' 'MKAGSVSFHSGHLIHDPGANMTPGRRASMIQMMPDNMIFNSKQNIVTKKQMTELKAGVSVFNDDNINPILYKKL' A
#
# COMPACT_ATOMS: atom_id res chain seq x y z
N MET A 1 4.35 -10.48 -17.88
CA MET A 1 4.42 -11.43 -16.75
C MET A 1 3.36 -12.51 -16.96
N LYS A 2 3.67 -13.79 -16.68
CA LYS A 2 2.68 -14.87 -16.77
C LYS A 2 1.72 -14.80 -15.57
N ALA A 3 0.54 -15.39 -15.67
CA ALA A 3 -0.38 -15.49 -14.54
C ALA A 3 0.31 -16.16 -13.33
N GLY A 4 0.12 -15.59 -12.14
CA GLY A 4 0.80 -16.04 -10.90
C GLY A 4 2.22 -15.49 -10.71
N SER A 5 2.80 -14.78 -11.67
CA SER A 5 4.05 -14.04 -11.46
C SER A 5 3.82 -12.77 -10.66
N VAL A 6 4.84 -12.33 -9.92
CA VAL A 6 4.84 -11.08 -9.14
C VAL A 6 6.13 -10.30 -9.36
N SER A 7 6.07 -8.98 -9.25
CA SER A 7 7.22 -8.08 -9.23
C SER A 7 7.16 -7.23 -7.95
N PHE A 8 8.32 -6.99 -7.35
CA PHE A 8 8.45 -6.10 -6.20
C PHE A 8 9.17 -4.82 -6.61
N HIS A 9 8.72 -3.68 -6.11
CA HIS A 9 9.40 -2.41 -6.25
C HIS A 9 9.24 -1.57 -4.98
N SER A 10 10.24 -0.74 -4.68
CA SER A 10 10.19 0.18 -3.54
C SER A 10 9.29 1.38 -3.88
N GLY A 11 8.91 2.15 -2.84
CA GLY A 11 8.15 3.39 -3.00
C GLY A 11 8.89 4.52 -3.72
N HIS A 12 10.18 4.34 -4.04
CA HIS A 12 11.02 5.33 -4.73
C HIS A 12 11.20 5.03 -6.22
N LEU A 13 10.83 3.84 -6.69
CA LEU A 13 11.01 3.47 -8.09
C LEU A 13 9.97 4.17 -8.97
N ILE A 14 10.42 4.95 -9.94
CA ILE A 14 9.57 5.46 -10.99
C ILE A 14 9.15 4.29 -11.90
N HIS A 15 7.86 4.12 -12.11
CA HIS A 15 7.31 3.04 -12.93
C HIS A 15 5.98 3.47 -13.56
N ASP A 16 5.63 2.84 -14.68
CA ASP A 16 4.38 3.12 -15.41
C ASP A 16 3.89 1.85 -16.12
N PRO A 17 2.57 1.57 -16.14
CA PRO A 17 2.02 0.49 -16.94
C PRO A 17 1.81 0.92 -18.40
N GLY A 18 2.53 0.30 -19.34
CA GLY A 18 2.31 0.56 -20.77
C GLY A 18 0.88 0.30 -21.24
N ALA A 19 0.48 0.88 -22.38
CA ALA A 19 -0.88 0.73 -22.93
C ALA A 19 -1.27 -0.75 -23.16
N ASN A 20 -2.52 -1.10 -22.89
CA ASN A 20 -3.04 -2.44 -23.16
C ASN A 20 -3.58 -2.54 -24.59
N MET A 21 -2.84 -3.19 -25.48
CA MET A 21 -3.22 -3.41 -26.88
C MET A 21 -4.00 -4.73 -27.09
N THR A 22 -4.62 -5.26 -26.03
CA THR A 22 -5.38 -6.53 -26.06
C THR A 22 -6.72 -6.38 -25.32
N PRO A 23 -7.69 -7.29 -25.52
CA PRO A 23 -9.02 -7.16 -24.91
C PRO A 23 -9.06 -7.16 -23.38
N GLY A 24 -7.98 -7.52 -22.68
CA GLY A 24 -7.97 -7.48 -21.22
C GLY A 24 -6.61 -7.61 -20.58
N ARG A 25 -6.38 -6.81 -19.53
CA ARG A 25 -5.25 -6.93 -18.60
C ARG A 25 -5.76 -6.71 -17.19
N ARG A 26 -5.44 -7.63 -16.28
CA ARG A 26 -5.77 -7.54 -14.84
C ARG A 26 -4.50 -7.67 -14.02
N ALA A 27 -4.39 -6.85 -12.98
CA ALA A 27 -3.32 -6.90 -11.99
C ALA A 27 -3.90 -6.45 -10.65
N SER A 28 -3.31 -6.93 -9.56
CA SER A 28 -3.59 -6.48 -8.20
C SER A 28 -2.31 -5.94 -7.60
N MET A 29 -2.42 -4.89 -6.79
CA MET A 29 -1.30 -4.26 -6.12
C MET A 29 -1.46 -4.48 -4.61
N ILE A 30 -0.38 -4.85 -3.95
CA ILE A 30 -0.30 -4.92 -2.49
C ILE A 30 0.80 -3.96 -2.07
N GLN A 31 0.44 -2.97 -1.27
CA GLN A 31 1.41 -2.06 -0.67
C GLN A 31 1.82 -2.60 0.69
N MET A 32 3.11 -2.74 0.90
CA MET A 32 3.69 -3.12 2.19
C MET A 32 4.46 -1.94 2.77
N MET A 33 4.47 -1.85 4.10
CA MET A 33 5.26 -0.89 4.84
C MET A 33 5.85 -1.59 6.09
N PRO A 34 6.93 -1.06 6.68
CA PRO A 34 7.42 -1.55 7.96
C PRO A 34 6.37 -1.47 9.07
N ASP A 35 6.48 -2.35 10.06
CA ASP A 35 5.71 -2.22 11.29
C ASP A 35 6.06 -0.91 12.03
N ASN A 36 5.11 -0.37 12.77
CA ASN A 36 5.21 0.88 13.54
C ASN A 36 5.51 2.14 12.72
N MET A 37 5.15 2.18 11.43
CA MET A 37 5.27 3.39 10.62
C MET A 37 4.31 4.49 11.10
N ILE A 38 4.83 5.72 11.13
CA ILE A 38 4.11 6.91 11.56
C ILE A 38 3.39 7.54 10.37
N PHE A 39 2.15 7.96 10.60
CA PHE A 39 1.32 8.65 9.62
C PHE A 39 1.98 9.96 9.15
N ASN A 40 2.00 10.15 7.82
CA ASN A 40 2.78 11.21 7.15
C ASN A 40 1.94 12.37 6.59
N SER A 41 0.69 12.53 7.05
CA SER A 41 -0.29 13.55 6.61
C SER A 41 -0.83 13.42 5.18
N LYS A 42 -0.34 12.49 4.36
CA LYS A 42 -0.80 12.33 2.97
C LYS A 42 -2.00 11.39 2.90
N GLN A 43 -3.14 11.92 2.48
CA GLN A 43 -4.33 11.12 2.20
C GLN A 43 -4.14 10.32 0.92
N ASN A 44 -4.25 8.99 1.00
CA ASN A 44 -4.27 8.08 -0.14
C ASN A 44 -5.45 7.12 -0.01
N ILE A 45 -5.30 6.09 0.82
CA ILE A 45 -6.31 5.05 1.06
C ILE A 45 -7.21 5.32 2.28
N VAL A 46 -6.82 6.26 3.13
CA VAL A 46 -7.53 6.58 4.38
C VAL A 46 -8.76 7.45 4.10
N THR A 47 -9.85 7.16 4.80
CA THR A 47 -11.09 7.93 4.71
C THR A 47 -10.92 9.34 5.28
N LYS A 48 -11.82 10.27 4.92
CA LYS A 48 -11.83 11.62 5.51
C LYS A 48 -11.93 11.59 7.04
N LYS A 49 -12.71 10.66 7.60
CA LYS A 49 -12.83 10.48 9.04
C LYS A 49 -11.51 10.07 9.67
N GLN A 50 -10.84 9.06 9.10
CA GLN A 50 -9.53 8.62 9.59
C GLN A 50 -8.49 9.74 9.48
N MET A 51 -8.52 10.52 8.40
CA MET A 51 -7.63 11.69 8.25
C MET A 51 -7.79 12.72 9.36
N THR A 52 -9.00 12.92 9.89
CA THR A 52 -9.23 13.85 11.02
C THR A 52 -8.78 13.30 12.37
N GLU A 53 -8.69 11.98 12.50
CA GLU A 53 -8.31 11.29 13.73
C GLU A 53 -6.79 11.05 13.80
N LEU A 54 -6.16 10.77 12.65
CA LEU A 54 -4.73 10.54 12.55
C LEU A 54 -3.93 11.84 12.69
N LYS A 55 -2.99 11.84 13.64
CA LYS A 55 -2.07 12.95 13.87
C LYS A 55 -0.75 12.68 13.18
N ALA A 56 -0.41 13.51 12.20
CA ALA A 56 0.85 13.41 11.49
C ALA A 56 2.04 13.50 12.46
N GLY A 57 3.04 12.64 12.26
CA GLY A 57 4.23 12.58 13.13
C GLY A 57 4.00 11.92 14.50
N VAL A 58 2.78 11.48 14.82
CA VAL A 58 2.43 10.89 16.13
C VAL A 58 1.72 9.55 15.98
N SER A 59 0.66 9.50 15.17
CA SER A 59 -0.15 8.29 15.02
C SER A 59 0.65 7.21 14.29
N VAL A 60 0.79 6.07 14.94
CA VAL A 60 1.21 4.84 14.27
C VAL A 60 0.06 4.37 13.39
N PHE A 61 0.36 3.94 12.17
CA PHE A 61 -0.63 3.38 11.27
C PHE A 61 -0.69 1.86 11.50
N ASN A 62 -1.65 1.39 12.30
CA ASN A 62 -1.75 0.01 12.78
C ASN A 62 -3.20 -0.51 12.85
N ASP A 63 -4.00 -0.26 11.81
CA ASP A 63 -5.38 -0.76 11.72
C ASP A 63 -5.38 -2.14 11.05
N ASP A 64 -5.76 -3.19 11.78
CA ASP A 64 -5.81 -4.56 11.25
C ASP A 64 -6.78 -4.72 10.08
N ASN A 65 -7.75 -3.82 9.90
CA ASN A 65 -8.69 -3.86 8.78
C ASN A 65 -8.08 -3.28 7.48
N ILE A 66 -7.01 -2.47 7.59
CA ILE A 66 -6.41 -1.77 6.45
C ILE A 66 -4.97 -2.23 6.20
N ASN A 67 -4.18 -2.40 7.26
CA ASN A 67 -2.76 -2.69 7.20
C ASN A 67 -2.34 -3.73 8.26
N PRO A 68 -2.92 -4.94 8.23
CA PRO A 68 -2.60 -5.98 9.20
C PRO A 68 -1.14 -6.39 9.16
N ILE A 69 -0.65 -6.90 10.29
CA ILE A 69 0.67 -7.52 10.38
C ILE A 69 0.72 -8.76 9.48
N LEU A 70 1.61 -8.74 8.47
CA LEU A 70 1.75 -9.83 7.51
C LEU A 70 2.35 -11.10 8.13
N TYR A 71 3.33 -10.93 9.01
CA TYR A 71 4.04 -12.03 9.65
C TYR A 71 4.56 -11.59 11.01
N LYS A 72 4.36 -12.45 12.02
CA LYS A 72 4.92 -12.30 13.36
C LYS A 72 5.66 -13.57 13.71
N LYS A 73 6.97 -13.46 13.96
CA LYS A 73 7.75 -14.58 14.48
C LYS A 73 7.29 -14.84 15.92
N LEU A 74 6.88 -16.08 16.20
CA LEU A 74 6.54 -16.54 17.56
C LEU A 74 7.80 -16.70 18.41
#